data_AF-A0A7Y7NWN1-F1
#
_entry.id   AF-A0A7Y7NWN1-F1
#
_cell.length_a   1.000
_cell.length_b   1.000
_cell.length_c   1.000
_cell.angle_alpha   90.00
_cell.angle_beta   90.00
_cell.angle_gamma   90.00
#
_symmetry.space_group_name_H-M   'P 1'
#
loop_
_entity.id
_entity.type
_entity.pdbx_description
1 polymer ?
#
loop_
_entity_poly.entity_id
_entity_poly.type
_entity_poly.pdbx_seq_one_letter_code
_entity_poly.pdbx_strand_id
1 'polypeptide(L)'
;MKTLKFGISIALFSGLLIFSSCEKNDKATNISSAGGTKSHNTGRNCMECHKSGGEGEGSFQVAGTAYDSTKTATYTNVIVKLFTQPGGTGTLRATINGDAKGNFFTTETIDFSGGVYPAVYGNSGNVKYMGSTISDGACNACHGSSTGKIWTK
;
A
#
# COMPACT_ATOMS: atom_id res chain seq x y z
N MET A 1 7.12 -74.61 -26.47
CA MET A 1 6.96 -73.96 -27.78
C MET A 1 6.33 -72.60 -27.55
N LYS A 2 6.93 -71.54 -28.11
CA LYS A 2 6.53 -70.12 -28.04
C LYS A 2 5.07 -69.97 -28.52
N THR A 3 4.24 -69.06 -28.00
CA THR A 3 4.29 -67.63 -28.39
C THR A 3 3.62 -66.69 -27.40
N LEU A 4 4.29 -65.54 -27.28
CA LEU A 4 3.96 -64.27 -26.65
C LEU A 4 2.79 -63.59 -27.38
N LYS A 5 1.85 -62.98 -26.64
CA LYS A 5 0.96 -61.93 -27.18
C LYS A 5 1.01 -60.71 -26.27
N PHE A 6 1.62 -59.67 -26.82
CA PHE A 6 1.72 -58.30 -26.36
C PHE A 6 0.31 -57.67 -26.29
N GLY A 7 -0.03 -57.05 -25.16
CA GLY A 7 -1.30 -56.35 -24.95
C GLY A 7 -1.08 -54.99 -24.30
N ILE A 8 -0.78 -54.01 -25.16
CA ILE A 8 -1.02 -52.55 -25.09
C ILE A 8 -1.14 -51.91 -23.69
N SER A 9 -0.11 -51.13 -23.36
CA SER A 9 -0.03 -50.16 -22.27
C SER A 9 -1.13 -49.09 -22.32
N ILE A 10 -1.77 -48.81 -21.19
CA ILE A 10 -2.43 -47.53 -20.91
C ILE A 10 -1.65 -46.88 -19.77
N ALA A 11 -0.71 -46.02 -20.13
CA ALA A 11 0.01 -45.20 -19.17
C ALA A 11 -0.94 -44.13 -18.61
N LEU A 12 -1.04 -44.06 -17.28
CA LEU A 12 -1.66 -42.95 -16.55
C LEU A 12 -0.93 -41.66 -16.94
N PHE A 13 -1.56 -40.83 -17.78
CA PHE A 13 -1.14 -39.45 -17.94
C PHE A 13 -1.91 -38.59 -16.92
N SER A 14 -1.37 -38.54 -15.70
CA SER A 14 -1.78 -37.56 -14.71
C SER A 14 -1.31 -36.20 -15.22
N GLY A 15 -2.21 -35.48 -15.88
CA GLY A 15 -1.97 -34.14 -16.40
C GLY A 15 -1.69 -33.19 -15.25
N LEU A 16 -0.41 -32.93 -15.01
CA LEU A 16 0.06 -31.94 -14.07
C LEU A 16 -0.43 -30.56 -14.53
N LEU A 17 -1.31 -29.95 -13.73
CA LEU A 17 -1.82 -28.60 -13.92
C LEU A 17 -0.67 -27.60 -13.75
N ILE A 18 -0.08 -27.16 -14.86
CA ILE A 18 0.88 -26.06 -14.85
C ILE A 18 0.07 -24.76 -14.88
N PHE A 19 -0.42 -24.32 -13.71
CA PHE A 19 -0.85 -22.94 -13.56
C PHE A 19 0.39 -22.05 -13.70
N SER A 20 0.51 -21.36 -14.83
CA SER A 20 1.48 -20.29 -15.01
C SER A 20 1.13 -19.19 -13.99
N SER A 21 1.86 -19.15 -12.88
CA SER A 21 1.72 -18.10 -11.89
C SER A 21 2.23 -16.80 -12.51
N CYS A 22 1.32 -15.85 -12.66
CA CYS A 22 1.52 -14.52 -13.23
C CYS A 22 2.84 -13.89 -12.73
N GLU A 23 3.65 -13.32 -13.62
CA GLU A 23 4.83 -12.53 -13.26
C GLU A 23 4.39 -11.39 -12.33
N LYS A 24 4.58 -11.56 -11.02
CA LYS A 24 4.29 -10.53 -10.02
C LYS A 24 5.33 -9.43 -10.19
N ASN A 25 4.92 -8.36 -10.87
CA ASN A 25 5.78 -7.20 -11.08
C ASN A 25 5.86 -6.39 -9.79
N ASP A 26 6.83 -6.71 -8.94
CA ASP A 26 7.26 -5.88 -7.80
C ASP A 26 7.56 -4.42 -8.21
N LYS A 27 7.79 -4.19 -9.51
CA LYS A 27 8.07 -2.89 -10.13
C LYS A 27 6.86 -2.22 -10.78
N ALA A 28 5.66 -2.78 -10.66
CA ALA A 28 4.46 -2.14 -11.18
C ALA A 28 4.22 -0.81 -10.48
N THR A 29 4.02 0.25 -11.26
CA THR A 29 3.65 1.58 -10.73
C THR A 29 2.21 1.54 -10.24
N ASN A 30 1.99 1.83 -8.96
CA ASN A 30 0.67 1.84 -8.35
C ASN A 30 0.56 2.97 -7.32
N ILE A 31 -0.21 4.00 -7.67
CA ILE A 31 -0.27 5.26 -6.94
C ILE A 31 -1.74 5.66 -6.76
N SER A 32 -2.13 6.01 -5.56
CA SER A 32 -3.47 6.51 -5.28
C SER A 32 -3.68 7.89 -5.89
N SER A 33 -4.91 8.17 -6.31
CA SER A 33 -5.29 9.45 -6.89
C SER A 33 -6.66 9.86 -6.40
N ALA A 34 -6.89 11.18 -6.33
CA ALA A 34 -8.18 11.73 -5.94
C ALA A 34 -9.30 11.19 -6.85
N GLY A 35 -10.41 10.78 -6.25
CA GLY A 35 -11.53 10.14 -6.94
C GLY A 35 -11.32 8.66 -7.25
N GLY A 36 -10.12 8.10 -7.05
CA GLY A 36 -9.83 6.69 -7.27
C GLY A 36 -10.65 5.77 -6.34
N THR A 37 -11.14 4.66 -6.88
CA THR A 37 -12.03 3.73 -6.14
C THR A 37 -11.52 2.29 -6.11
N LYS A 38 -10.35 2.02 -6.67
CA LYS A 38 -9.81 0.65 -6.81
C LYS A 38 -9.24 0.08 -5.50
N SER A 39 -8.79 0.91 -4.57
CA SER A 39 -8.20 0.43 -3.31
C SER A 39 -9.21 -0.32 -2.44
N HIS A 40 -8.72 -0.99 -1.40
CA HIS A 40 -9.52 -1.85 -0.54
C HIS A 40 -8.86 -1.96 0.84
N ASN A 41 -9.45 -2.75 1.75
CA ASN A 41 -8.89 -3.02 3.07
C ASN A 41 -8.54 -1.78 3.91
N THR A 42 -9.35 -0.74 3.77
CA THR A 42 -9.29 0.50 4.54
C THR A 42 -9.00 0.25 6.03
N GLY A 43 -7.95 0.89 6.55
CA GLY A 43 -7.50 0.76 7.93
C GLY A 43 -6.53 -0.39 8.21
N ARG A 44 -6.33 -1.33 7.28
CA ARG A 44 -5.26 -2.34 7.38
C ARG A 44 -3.93 -1.76 6.89
N ASN A 45 -2.83 -2.35 7.33
CA ASN A 45 -1.51 -2.00 6.82
C ASN A 45 -1.32 -2.52 5.39
N CYS A 46 -1.44 -1.65 4.39
CA CYS A 46 -1.33 -2.02 2.97
C CYS A 46 -0.01 -2.71 2.63
N MET A 47 1.08 -2.30 3.31
CA MET A 47 2.44 -2.83 3.10
C MET A 47 2.64 -4.26 3.64
N GLU A 48 1.63 -4.87 4.28
CA GLU A 48 1.65 -6.31 4.56
C GLU A 48 1.61 -7.13 3.26
N CYS A 49 0.81 -6.66 2.28
CA CYS A 49 0.64 -7.29 0.96
C CYS A 49 1.46 -6.59 -0.13
N HIS A 50 1.57 -5.26 -0.08
CA HIS A 50 2.24 -4.43 -1.08
C HIS A 50 3.69 -4.13 -0.68
N LYS A 51 4.50 -5.18 -0.64
CA LYS A 51 5.94 -5.17 -0.39
C LYS A 51 6.63 -6.00 -1.47
N SER A 52 7.95 -5.87 -1.63
CA SER A 52 8.70 -6.75 -2.56
C SER A 52 8.48 -8.23 -2.22
N GLY A 53 8.18 -9.03 -3.23
CA GLY A 53 7.78 -10.44 -3.12
C GLY A 53 6.38 -10.66 -2.54
N GLY A 54 5.62 -9.59 -2.30
CA GLY A 54 4.26 -9.63 -1.77
C GLY A 54 3.22 -10.07 -2.80
N GLU A 55 1.97 -10.21 -2.34
CA GLU A 55 0.85 -10.57 -3.22
C GLU A 55 0.18 -9.35 -3.89
N GLY A 56 0.42 -8.15 -3.36
CA GLY A 56 -0.13 -6.91 -3.89
C GLY A 56 0.63 -6.41 -5.13
N GLU A 57 -0.09 -5.73 -6.03
CA GLU A 57 0.50 -5.06 -7.18
C GLU A 57 1.31 -3.82 -6.75
N GLY A 58 2.61 -3.82 -7.05
CA GLY A 58 3.54 -2.77 -6.67
C GLY A 58 3.96 -2.84 -5.19
N SER A 59 5.23 -2.51 -4.94
CA SER A 59 5.76 -2.36 -3.58
C SER A 59 5.60 -0.90 -3.12
N PHE A 60 4.72 -0.67 -2.15
CA PHE A 60 4.47 0.68 -1.66
C PHE A 60 5.63 1.18 -0.81
N GLN A 61 5.98 2.46 -1.00
CA GLN A 61 6.97 3.16 -0.20
C GLN A 61 6.31 3.94 0.93
N VAL A 62 5.08 4.40 0.72
CA VAL A 62 4.21 5.01 1.73
C VAL A 62 2.81 4.47 1.50
N ALA A 63 2.12 4.08 2.58
CA ALA A 63 0.71 3.74 2.51
C ALA A 63 -0.01 3.96 3.84
N GLY A 64 -1.27 4.37 3.75
CA GLY A 64 -2.18 4.31 4.87
C GLY A 64 -3.61 4.76 4.57
N THR A 65 -4.39 4.97 5.63
CA THR A 65 -5.80 5.39 5.56
C THR A 65 -6.05 6.59 6.45
N ALA A 66 -6.66 7.64 5.89
CA ALA A 66 -7.12 8.80 6.63
C ALA A 66 -8.60 8.71 6.97
N TYR A 67 -8.95 9.19 8.16
CA TYR A 67 -10.31 9.26 8.69
C TYR A 67 -10.74 10.70 8.93
N ASP A 68 -12.04 10.91 9.04
CA ASP A 68 -12.57 12.19 9.50
C ASP A 68 -12.23 12.44 10.97
N SER A 69 -12.60 13.60 11.48
CA SER A 69 -12.35 13.95 12.88
C SER A 69 -13.09 13.11 13.91
N THR A 70 -14.13 12.38 13.50
CA THR A 70 -14.82 11.39 14.35
C THR A 70 -14.07 10.06 14.39
N LYS A 71 -13.12 9.85 13.47
CA LYS A 71 -12.29 8.64 13.32
C LYS A 71 -13.10 7.37 13.02
N THR A 72 -14.35 7.56 12.59
CA THR A 72 -15.30 6.47 12.30
C THR A 72 -15.43 6.27 10.80
N ALA A 73 -15.69 7.34 10.04
CA ALA A 73 -15.70 7.31 8.57
C ALA A 73 -14.34 7.73 7.99
N THR A 74 -14.04 7.25 6.79
CA THR A 74 -12.84 7.65 6.08
C THR A 74 -12.93 9.07 5.56
N TYR A 75 -11.78 9.72 5.46
CA TYR A 75 -11.66 11.04 4.84
C TYR A 75 -11.21 10.87 3.40
N THR A 76 -12.09 11.19 2.46
CA THR A 76 -11.83 10.99 1.03
C THR A 76 -10.86 12.04 0.50
N ASN A 77 -10.01 11.65 -0.45
CA ASN A 77 -9.16 12.58 -1.21
C ASN A 77 -8.22 13.45 -0.35
N VAL A 78 -7.75 12.92 0.78
CA VAL A 78 -6.76 13.58 1.63
C VAL A 78 -5.47 13.87 0.86
N ILE A 79 -4.70 14.88 1.27
CA ILE A 79 -3.34 15.07 0.75
C ILE A 79 -2.35 14.83 1.88
N VAL A 80 -1.42 13.90 1.69
CA VAL A 80 -0.33 13.63 2.64
C VAL A 80 0.96 14.21 2.09
N LYS A 81 1.67 14.96 2.90
CA LYS A 81 2.98 15.53 2.56
C LYS A 81 4.02 15.08 3.55
N LEU A 82 5.23 14.83 3.07
CA LEU A 82 6.37 14.42 3.89
C LEU A 82 7.42 15.54 3.88
N PHE A 83 7.78 16.03 5.06
CA PHE A 83 8.68 17.15 5.24
C PHE A 83 9.95 16.74 5.99
N THR A 84 11.07 17.43 5.82
CA THR A 84 12.29 17.13 6.58
C THR A 84 12.31 17.73 7.99
N GLN A 85 11.35 18.58 8.36
CA GLN A 85 11.25 19.19 9.69
C GLN A 85 9.80 19.17 10.20
N PRO A 86 9.60 19.25 11.54
CA PRO A 86 8.26 19.29 12.14
C PRO A 86 7.39 20.44 11.63
N GLY A 87 6.08 20.30 11.79
CA GLY A 87 5.13 21.39 11.52
C GLY A 87 4.99 21.78 10.05
N GLY A 88 5.35 20.89 9.13
CA GLY A 88 5.28 21.15 7.68
C GLY A 88 6.36 22.09 7.17
N THR A 89 7.51 22.13 7.85
CA THR A 89 8.63 23.01 7.51
C THR A 89 9.79 22.23 6.88
N GLY A 90 10.82 22.93 6.42
CA GLY A 90 11.94 22.30 5.73
C GLY A 90 11.59 21.90 4.30
N THR A 91 12.26 20.87 3.78
CA THR A 91 12.12 20.41 2.40
C THR A 91 10.94 19.45 2.28
N LEU A 92 10.07 19.71 1.30
CA LEU A 92 9.03 18.78 0.89
C LEU A 92 9.66 17.61 0.12
N ARG A 93 9.57 16.39 0.65
CA ARG A 93 10.09 15.16 0.03
C ARG A 93 9.07 14.46 -0.87
N ALA A 94 7.79 14.52 -0.49
CA ALA A 94 6.73 13.81 -1.21
C ALA A 94 5.37 14.47 -1.02
N THR A 95 4.50 14.33 -2.01
CA THR A 95 3.06 14.59 -1.90
C THR A 95 2.32 13.37 -2.40
N ILE A 96 1.47 12.77 -1.55
CA ILE A 96 0.69 11.57 -1.85
C ILE A 96 -0.79 11.95 -1.77
N ASN A 97 -1.50 11.78 -2.88
CA ASN A 97 -2.95 12.03 -2.92
C ASN A 97 -3.69 10.78 -2.47
N GLY A 98 -4.54 10.90 -1.47
CA GLY A 98 -5.49 9.87 -1.11
C GLY A 98 -6.60 9.73 -2.14
N ASP A 99 -7.27 8.59 -2.09
CA ASP A 99 -8.34 8.22 -2.99
C ASP A 99 -9.74 8.42 -2.39
N ALA A 100 -10.78 8.05 -3.13
CA ALA A 100 -12.17 8.23 -2.71
C ALA A 100 -12.59 7.28 -1.57
N LYS A 101 -11.75 6.30 -1.20
CA LYS A 101 -11.96 5.43 -0.03
C LYS A 101 -11.17 5.90 1.19
N GLY A 102 -10.38 6.98 1.05
CA GLY A 102 -9.52 7.54 2.08
C GLY A 102 -8.20 6.81 2.26
N ASN A 103 -7.86 5.89 1.33
CA ASN A 103 -6.54 5.27 1.31
C ASN A 103 -5.58 6.16 0.52
N PHE A 104 -4.33 6.24 0.95
CA PHE A 104 -3.25 6.88 0.23
C PHE A 104 -2.10 5.88 0.13
N PHE A 105 -1.47 5.78 -1.04
CA PHE A 105 -0.34 4.89 -1.29
C PHE A 105 0.45 5.33 -2.52
N THR A 106 1.74 5.04 -2.53
CA THR A 106 2.60 5.29 -3.69
C THR A 106 3.71 4.27 -3.79
N THR A 107 4.04 3.87 -5.02
CA THR A 107 5.26 3.14 -5.37
C THR A 107 6.43 4.07 -5.70
N GLU A 108 6.21 5.40 -5.73
CA GLU A 108 7.28 6.36 -5.99
C GLU A 108 8.36 6.29 -4.90
N THR A 109 9.62 6.39 -5.31
CA THR A 109 10.74 6.35 -4.37
C THR A 109 10.72 7.58 -3.48
N ILE A 110 10.74 7.35 -2.16
CA ILE A 110 10.80 8.41 -1.16
C ILE A 110 12.16 8.35 -0.46
N ASP A 111 12.83 9.49 -0.35
CA ASP A 111 14.05 9.61 0.44
C ASP A 111 13.69 9.92 1.90
N PHE A 112 13.88 8.91 2.76
CA PHE A 112 13.71 8.99 4.21
C PHE A 112 15.00 9.36 4.97
N SER A 113 16.09 9.74 4.27
CA SER A 113 17.35 10.13 4.90
C SER A 113 17.15 11.29 5.88
N GLY A 114 17.65 11.11 7.11
CA GLY A 114 17.44 12.05 8.22
C GLY A 114 16.04 12.01 8.84
N GLY A 115 15.16 11.14 8.34
CA GLY A 115 13.76 11.02 8.73
C GLY A 115 12.87 12.11 8.14
N VAL A 116 11.57 11.83 8.06
CA VAL A 116 10.56 12.77 7.58
C VAL A 116 9.39 12.92 8.54
N TYR A 117 8.71 14.04 8.47
CA TYR A 117 7.56 14.42 9.29
C TYR A 117 6.32 14.48 8.40
N PRO A 118 5.39 13.51 8.52
CA PRO A 118 4.13 13.53 7.82
C PRO A 118 3.23 14.70 8.23
N ALA A 119 2.51 15.23 7.25
CA ALA A 119 1.44 16.20 7.42
C ALA A 119 0.24 15.78 6.57
N VAL A 120 -0.95 15.83 7.16
CA VAL A 120 -2.20 15.36 6.55
C VAL A 120 -3.13 16.55 6.38
N TYR A 121 -3.42 16.88 5.12
CA TYR A 121 -4.21 18.03 4.70
C TYR A 121 -5.63 17.56 4.33
N GLY A 122 -6.63 18.17 4.96
CA GLY A 122 -8.03 18.06 4.55
C GLY A 122 -8.37 19.06 3.45
N ASN A 123 -9.52 18.87 2.80
CA ASN A 123 -10.00 19.69 1.69
C ASN A 123 -10.28 21.15 2.10
N SER A 124 -10.56 21.41 3.38
CA SER A 124 -10.82 22.76 3.91
C SER A 124 -9.55 23.49 4.39
N GLY A 125 -8.36 22.99 4.04
CA GLY A 125 -7.08 23.58 4.46
C GLY A 125 -6.67 23.25 5.90
N ASN A 126 -7.44 22.43 6.62
CA ASN A 126 -7.01 21.92 7.92
C ASN A 126 -5.83 20.98 7.75
N VAL A 127 -4.86 21.08 8.66
CA VAL A 127 -3.66 20.23 8.64
C VAL A 127 -3.45 19.57 9.99
N LYS A 128 -3.07 18.29 9.96
CA LYS A 128 -2.52 17.58 11.11
C LYS A 128 -1.06 17.25 10.86
N TYR A 129 -0.20 17.70 11.77
CA TYR A 129 1.23 17.44 11.72
C TYR A 129 1.57 16.28 12.66
N MET A 130 2.42 15.38 12.17
CA MET A 130 3.08 14.40 13.02
C MET A 130 4.23 15.08 13.76
N GLY A 131 4.30 14.87 15.08
CA GLY A 131 5.34 15.47 15.93
C GLY A 131 6.66 14.70 15.94
N SER A 132 6.63 13.41 15.56
CA SER A 132 7.80 12.54 15.47
C SER A 132 8.17 12.26 14.01
N THR A 133 9.44 11.98 13.79
CA THR A 133 9.96 11.60 12.48
C THR A 133 9.68 10.11 12.19
N ILE A 134 9.57 9.74 10.92
CA ILE A 134 9.48 8.36 10.43
C ILE A 134 10.63 8.05 9.48
N SER A 135 11.06 6.80 9.48
CA SER A 135 12.05 6.25 8.55
C SER A 135 11.47 5.21 7.57
N ASP A 136 10.19 4.89 7.73
CA ASP A 136 9.42 3.99 6.87
C ASP A 136 8.01 4.56 6.64
N GLY A 137 7.38 4.20 5.52
CA GLY A 137 6.07 4.72 5.13
C GLY A 137 4.88 3.81 5.45
N ALA A 138 5.03 2.79 6.31
CA ALA A 138 3.95 1.86 6.65
C ALA A 138 3.01 2.48 7.71
N CYS A 139 2.29 3.54 7.36
CA CYS A 139 1.62 4.40 8.34
C CYS A 139 0.60 3.64 9.21
N ASN A 140 -0.12 2.67 8.64
CA ASN A 140 -1.08 1.84 9.37
C ASN A 140 -0.45 0.73 10.23
N ALA A 141 0.87 0.51 10.19
CA ALA A 141 1.55 -0.34 11.17
C ALA A 141 1.46 0.26 12.59
N CYS A 142 1.45 1.60 12.69
CA CYS A 142 1.28 2.32 13.95
C CYS A 142 -0.14 2.86 14.11
N HIS A 143 -0.66 3.57 13.11
CA HIS A 143 -1.95 4.26 13.20
C HIS A 143 -3.13 3.31 13.01
N GLY A 144 -3.99 3.24 14.02
CA GLY A 144 -5.08 2.26 14.11
C GLY A 144 -4.69 0.96 14.80
N SER A 145 -3.42 0.83 15.21
CA SER A 145 -2.88 -0.34 15.92
C SER A 145 -2.42 0.06 17.33
N SER A 146 -1.25 0.69 17.44
CA SER A 146 -0.66 1.15 18.71
C SER A 146 -0.89 2.64 18.98
N THR A 147 -1.19 3.40 17.94
CA THR A 147 -1.48 4.84 17.98
C THR A 147 -2.86 5.10 17.37
N GLY A 148 -3.50 6.21 17.74
CA GLY A 148 -4.79 6.60 17.15
C GLY A 148 -4.74 6.70 15.62
N LYS A 149 -5.87 6.49 14.96
CA LYS A 149 -6.01 6.57 13.49
C LYS A 149 -5.54 7.93 12.95
N ILE A 150 -5.02 7.93 11.72
CA ILE A 150 -4.71 9.15 10.97
C ILE A 150 -6.02 9.87 10.65
N TRP A 151 -6.09 11.18 10.87
CA TRP A 151 -7.32 11.92 10.64
C TRP A 151 -7.11 13.39 10.29
N THR A 152 -8.12 14.02 9.68
CA THR A 152 -8.19 15.46 9.46
C THR A 152 -9.65 15.97 9.46
N LYS A 153 -9.86 17.26 9.16
CA LYS A 153 -11.17 17.93 9.09
C LYS A 153 -11.38 18.55 7.71
#